data_AF-A0A2S7ZFM7-F1
#
_entry.id   AF-A0A2S7ZFM7-F1
#
_cell.length_a   1.000
_cell.length_b   1.000
_cell.length_c   1.000
_cell.angle_alpha   90.00
_cell.angle_beta   90.00
_cell.angle_gamma   90.00
#
_symmetry.space_group_name_H-M   'P 1'
#
loop_
_entity.id
_entity.type
_entity.pdbx_description
1 polymer ?
#
loop_
_entity_poly.entity_id
_entity_poly.type
_entity_poly.pdbx_seq_one_letter_code
_entity_poly.pdbx_strand_id
1 'polypeptide(L)'
;MNKNFWLFTVVCALFVSAVTTVLSLSGALALPILVFPVLSLVIPLMVRRLKNAKFNDDLPLSMGYHMYSWAWWTVFSFLHTPFSFTADNGIVTALLLFVVYFIVQVLIELCGLLATKFFNRNHRWGMVDEALDIIGYTIPIPFLYIGSLLYIDLQDPMVYFMYASSMNVNILFAELVSLLISLLVFVFYLYPREIAYKGIRLFRIVLTAGLWLAMNAHILYGGYIPEFVLSLVPTVFPTYQGNPLVFVTPTLLEAGMTGVAVIIGALVERGIISRRRERI
;
A
#
# COMPACT_ATOMS: atom_id res chain seq x y z
N MET A 1 -12.99 17.59 13.46
CA MET A 1 -11.92 17.51 12.43
C MET A 1 -11.25 18.87 12.37
N ASN A 2 -9.93 18.94 12.51
CA ASN A 2 -9.24 20.19 12.83
C ASN A 2 -9.18 21.14 11.62
N LYS A 3 -9.58 22.41 11.79
CA LYS A 3 -9.47 23.47 10.77
C LYS A 3 -8.04 23.61 10.23
N ASN A 4 -7.06 23.33 11.08
CA ASN A 4 -5.64 23.39 10.73
C ASN A 4 -5.23 22.30 9.73
N PHE A 5 -5.85 21.11 9.78
CA PHE A 5 -5.61 20.05 8.78
C PHE A 5 -6.00 20.52 7.39
N TRP A 6 -7.23 20.99 7.23
CA TRP A 6 -7.73 21.41 5.92
C TRP A 6 -6.96 22.60 5.35
N LEU A 7 -6.56 23.55 6.20
CA LEU A 7 -5.75 24.67 5.75
C LEU A 7 -4.36 24.22 5.29
N PHE A 8 -3.75 23.30 6.03
CA PHE A 8 -2.49 22.65 5.62
C PHE A 8 -2.65 21.92 4.28
N THR A 9 -3.66 21.07 4.16
CA THR A 9 -3.93 20.28 2.96
C THR A 9 -4.20 21.12 1.74
N VAL A 10 -4.99 22.19 1.88
CA VAL A 10 -5.27 23.10 0.77
C VAL A 10 -4.00 23.83 0.34
N VAL A 11 -3.16 24.31 1.27
CA VAL A 11 -1.90 24.99 0.92
C VAL A 11 -0.94 24.05 0.20
N CYS A 12 -0.76 22.83 0.73
CA CYS A 12 0.04 21.80 0.09
C CYS A 12 -0.51 21.43 -1.30
N ALA A 13 -1.80 21.15 -1.41
CA ALA A 13 -2.46 20.81 -2.67
C ALA A 13 -2.34 21.92 -3.70
N LEU A 14 -2.57 23.18 -3.35
CA LEU A 14 -2.44 24.32 -4.27
C LEU A 14 -1.03 24.46 -4.82
N PHE A 15 -0.01 24.39 -3.95
CA PHE A 15 1.37 24.59 -4.38
C PHE A 15 1.89 23.42 -5.22
N VAL A 16 1.68 22.18 -4.74
CA VAL A 16 2.12 20.97 -5.46
C VAL A 16 1.44 20.90 -6.83
N SER A 17 0.11 21.05 -6.88
CA SER A 17 -0.63 20.95 -8.15
C SER A 17 -0.25 22.04 -9.14
N ALA A 18 -0.02 23.28 -8.70
CA ALA A 18 0.41 24.37 -9.58
C ALA A 18 1.76 24.06 -10.24
N VAL A 19 2.77 23.69 -9.44
CA VAL A 19 4.13 23.41 -9.96
C VAL A 19 4.10 22.20 -10.89
N THR A 20 3.42 21.12 -10.50
CA THR A 20 3.33 19.90 -11.31
C THR A 20 2.58 20.13 -12.61
N THR A 21 1.53 20.96 -12.61
CA THR A 21 0.79 21.29 -13.84
C THR A 21 1.68 22.02 -14.83
N VAL A 22 2.43 23.03 -14.39
CA VAL A 22 3.37 23.77 -15.24
C VAL A 22 4.43 22.83 -15.83
N LEU A 23 4.97 21.91 -15.02
CA LEU A 23 5.93 20.91 -15.48
C LEU A 23 5.31 19.91 -16.45
N SER A 24 4.03 19.58 -16.31
CA SER A 24 3.35 18.64 -17.20
C SER A 24 3.12 19.25 -18.59
N LEU A 25 2.88 20.56 -18.63
CA LEU A 25 2.69 21.31 -19.86
C LEU A 25 4.00 21.67 -20.57
N SER A 26 5.16 21.57 -19.90
CA SER A 26 6.46 21.86 -20.51
C SER A 26 6.97 20.78 -21.47
N GLY A 27 6.24 19.66 -21.61
CA GLY A 27 6.60 18.53 -22.48
C GLY A 27 7.68 17.62 -21.90
N ALA A 28 8.23 17.94 -20.73
CA ALA A 28 9.21 17.12 -20.04
C ALA A 28 8.52 15.98 -19.27
N LEU A 29 8.12 14.91 -19.96
CA LEU A 29 7.32 13.80 -19.44
C LEU A 29 7.78 13.23 -18.08
N ALA A 30 9.09 13.21 -17.80
CA ALA A 30 9.64 12.66 -16.56
C ALA A 30 9.65 13.65 -15.38
N LEU A 31 9.61 14.97 -15.62
CA LEU A 31 9.73 15.97 -14.56
C LEU A 31 8.51 16.00 -13.61
N PRO A 32 7.25 15.99 -14.08
CA PRO A 32 6.09 15.95 -13.20
C PRO A 32 6.07 14.71 -12.32
N ILE A 33 6.46 13.57 -12.89
CA ILE A 33 6.49 12.26 -12.24
C ILE A 33 7.50 12.25 -11.07
N LEU A 34 8.58 13.04 -11.15
CA LEU A 34 9.58 13.15 -10.08
C LEU A 34 9.29 14.31 -9.12
N VAL A 35 8.90 15.46 -9.66
CA VAL A 35 8.74 16.69 -8.86
C VAL A 35 7.47 16.66 -8.03
N PHE A 36 6.37 16.09 -8.53
CA PHE A 36 5.15 15.95 -7.74
C PHE A 36 5.42 15.15 -6.45
N PRO A 37 5.96 13.91 -6.50
CA PRO A 37 6.24 13.16 -5.30
C PRO A 37 7.21 13.87 -4.35
N VAL A 38 8.26 14.51 -4.87
CA VAL A 38 9.24 15.23 -4.04
C VAL A 38 8.59 16.41 -3.31
N LEU A 39 7.82 17.23 -4.02
CA LEU A 39 7.15 18.39 -3.41
C LEU A 39 6.09 17.99 -2.41
N SER A 40 5.30 16.94 -2.70
CA SER A 40 4.31 16.38 -1.79
C SER A 40 4.90 15.96 -0.44
N LEU A 41 6.19 15.60 -0.39
CA LEU A 41 6.87 15.22 0.85
C LEU A 41 7.60 16.39 1.52
N VAL A 42 8.23 17.27 0.73
CA VAL A 42 9.05 18.37 1.23
C VAL A 42 8.21 19.48 1.87
N ILE A 43 7.06 19.83 1.28
CA ILE A 43 6.23 20.92 1.78
C ILE A 43 5.68 20.64 3.18
N PRO A 44 5.12 19.45 3.47
CA PRO A 44 4.78 19.05 4.84
C PRO A 44 5.91 19.23 5.86
N LEU A 45 7.13 18.82 5.48
CA LEU A 45 8.31 18.92 6.33
C LEU A 45 8.72 20.37 6.60
N MET A 46 8.68 21.21 5.57
CA MET A 46 8.99 22.64 5.68
C MET A 46 7.97 23.35 6.57
N VAL A 47 6.69 23.12 6.34
CA VAL A 47 5.60 23.74 7.12
C VAL A 47 5.67 23.32 8.59
N ARG A 48 6.00 22.06 8.89
CA ARG A 48 6.18 21.57 10.27
C ARG A 48 7.36 22.24 11.00
N ARG A 49 8.42 22.63 10.28
CA ARG A 49 9.60 23.30 10.87
C ARG A 49 9.36 24.78 11.18
N LEU A 50 8.30 25.39 10.66
CA LEU A 50 7.91 26.75 11.00
C LEU A 50 7.29 26.78 12.40
N LYS A 51 8.11 27.07 13.42
CA LYS A 51 7.73 27.14 14.86
C LYS A 51 6.47 27.97 15.19
N ASN A 52 6.04 28.87 14.30
CA ASN A 52 4.89 29.76 14.50
C ASN A 52 3.59 29.24 13.87
N ALA A 53 3.67 28.14 13.13
CA ALA A 53 2.53 27.55 12.48
C ALA A 53 1.87 26.60 13.51
N LYS A 54 0.79 27.04 14.16
CA LYS A 54 -0.01 26.30 15.17
C LYS A 54 -0.64 24.98 14.64
N PHE A 55 -0.08 24.37 13.59
CA PHE A 55 -0.44 23.05 13.09
C PHE A 55 0.06 21.92 13.99
N ASN A 56 0.98 22.20 14.92
CA ASN A 56 1.77 21.17 15.61
C ASN A 56 1.06 20.50 16.80
N ASP A 57 0.14 21.18 17.48
CA ASP A 57 -0.38 20.69 18.78
C ASP A 57 -1.61 19.77 18.64
N ASP A 58 -2.38 19.90 17.55
CA ASP A 58 -3.68 19.22 17.38
C ASP A 58 -3.80 18.43 16.06
N LEU A 59 -2.70 18.28 15.31
CA LEU A 59 -2.70 17.53 14.05
C LEU A 59 -1.98 16.19 14.24
N PRO A 60 -2.70 15.05 14.36
CA PRO A 60 -2.10 13.75 14.55
C PRO A 60 -1.59 13.20 13.22
N LEU A 61 -0.71 13.93 12.52
CA LEU A 61 -0.14 13.48 11.25
C LEU A 61 1.27 12.97 11.51
N SER A 62 1.43 11.65 11.59
CA SER A 62 2.76 11.05 11.71
C SER A 62 3.43 11.09 10.35
N MET A 63 4.64 11.66 10.30
CA MET A 63 5.43 11.71 9.06
C MET A 63 5.69 10.32 8.48
N GLY A 64 5.79 9.30 9.34
CA GLY A 64 5.95 7.91 8.88
C GLY A 64 4.74 7.42 8.09
N TYR A 65 3.52 7.68 8.56
CA TYR A 65 2.30 7.26 7.88
C TYR A 65 1.98 8.12 6.66
N HIS A 66 2.33 9.40 6.69
CA HIS A 66 2.25 10.24 5.50
C HIS A 66 3.23 9.79 4.42
N MET A 67 4.47 9.48 4.79
CA MET A 67 5.46 8.89 3.87
C MET A 67 5.00 7.54 3.33
N TYR A 68 4.35 6.72 4.16
CA TYR A 68 3.79 5.45 3.74
C TYR A 68 2.63 5.61 2.74
N SER A 69 1.66 6.50 3.02
CA SER A 69 0.60 6.83 2.05
C SER A 69 1.15 7.46 0.78
N TRP A 70 2.17 8.31 0.88
CA TRP A 70 2.88 8.83 -0.29
C TRP A 70 3.52 7.72 -1.12
N ALA A 71 4.14 6.71 -0.50
CA ALA A 71 4.72 5.58 -1.21
C ALA A 71 3.66 4.81 -2.00
N TRP A 72 2.45 4.65 -1.44
CA TRP A 72 1.30 4.07 -2.14
C TRP A 72 0.97 4.85 -3.41
N TRP A 73 0.87 6.18 -3.29
CA TRP A 73 0.51 7.07 -4.40
C TRP A 73 1.61 7.20 -5.46
N THR A 74 2.87 7.08 -5.04
CA THR A 74 4.02 7.06 -5.93
C THR A 74 3.98 5.79 -6.78
N VAL A 75 3.81 4.63 -6.14
CA VAL A 75 3.63 3.36 -6.84
C VAL A 75 2.45 3.47 -7.81
N PHE A 76 1.29 3.97 -7.37
CA PHE A 76 0.15 4.21 -8.27
C PHE A 76 0.51 5.11 -9.47
N SER A 77 1.16 6.24 -9.25
CA SER A 77 1.43 7.24 -10.31
C SER A 77 2.55 6.84 -11.28
N PHE A 78 3.53 6.06 -10.83
CA PHE A 78 4.61 5.55 -11.69
C PHE A 78 4.18 4.34 -12.54
N LEU A 79 3.19 3.59 -12.06
CA LEU A 79 2.70 2.38 -12.72
C LEU A 79 1.55 2.63 -13.69
N HIS A 80 0.83 3.74 -13.53
CA HIS A 80 -0.20 4.17 -14.46
C HIS A 80 0.38 5.24 -15.39
N THR A 81 -0.21 5.37 -16.58
CA THR A 81 0.10 6.47 -17.49
C THR A 81 -0.07 7.80 -16.74
N PRO A 82 0.90 8.74 -16.83
CA PRO A 82 0.71 10.07 -16.26
C PRO A 82 -0.59 10.65 -16.82
N PHE A 83 -1.32 11.38 -15.98
CA PHE A 83 -2.58 12.01 -16.38
C PHE A 83 -2.38 12.79 -17.68
N SER A 84 -2.98 12.31 -18.76
CA SER A 84 -2.94 12.94 -20.06
C SER A 84 -4.37 13.17 -20.51
N PHE A 85 -4.65 14.43 -20.85
CA PHE A 85 -5.97 14.86 -21.30
C PHE A 85 -5.81 15.47 -22.69
N THR A 86 -6.61 14.99 -23.64
CA THR A 86 -6.74 15.61 -24.95
C THR A 86 -7.89 16.62 -24.88
N ALA A 87 -7.55 17.90 -24.97
CA ALA A 87 -8.54 18.97 -25.12
C ALA A 87 -8.02 19.99 -26.15
N ASP A 88 -8.95 20.55 -26.94
CA ASP A 88 -8.64 21.46 -28.05
C ASP A 88 -8.06 22.80 -27.58
N ASN A 89 -8.20 23.12 -26.30
CA ASN A 89 -7.71 24.36 -25.69
C ASN A 89 -6.69 24.05 -24.58
N GLY A 90 -5.47 24.55 -24.74
CA GLY A 90 -4.38 24.36 -23.77
C GLY A 90 -4.68 24.87 -22.37
N ILE A 91 -5.54 25.89 -22.22
CA ILE A 91 -6.00 26.39 -20.91
C ILE A 91 -6.90 25.36 -20.23
N VAL A 92 -7.76 24.69 -21.00
CA VAL A 92 -8.65 23.64 -20.48
C VAL A 92 -7.82 22.44 -20.04
N THR A 93 -6.83 22.03 -20.83
CA THR A 93 -5.89 20.97 -20.46
C THR A 93 -5.15 21.31 -19.17
N ALA A 94 -4.64 22.54 -19.03
CA ALA A 94 -3.96 23.01 -17.83
C ALA A 94 -4.88 22.96 -16.60
N LEU A 95 -6.12 23.42 -16.72
CA LEU A 95 -7.08 23.43 -15.64
C LEU A 95 -7.47 22.01 -15.21
N LEU A 96 -7.66 21.09 -16.16
CA LEU A 96 -7.94 19.68 -15.87
C LEU A 96 -6.77 19.01 -15.13
N LEU A 97 -5.54 19.19 -15.62
CA LEU A 97 -4.34 18.67 -14.95
C LEU A 97 -4.21 19.22 -13.52
N PHE A 98 -4.41 20.52 -13.34
CA PHE A 98 -4.37 21.16 -12.03
C PHE A 98 -5.39 20.56 -11.07
N VAL A 99 -6.66 20.45 -11.50
CA VAL A 99 -7.73 19.88 -10.68
C VAL A 99 -7.41 18.44 -10.28
N VAL A 100 -6.87 17.64 -11.21
CA VAL A 100 -6.52 16.24 -10.94
C VAL A 100 -5.36 16.14 -9.96
N TYR A 101 -4.25 16.86 -10.17
CA TYR A 101 -3.14 16.87 -9.21
C TYR A 101 -3.55 17.40 -7.85
N PHE A 102 -4.46 18.38 -7.80
CA PHE A 102 -5.02 18.90 -6.56
C PHE A 102 -5.79 17.82 -5.81
N ILE A 103 -6.70 17.12 -6.49
CA ILE A 103 -7.48 16.02 -5.89
C ILE A 103 -6.55 14.91 -5.39
N VAL A 104 -5.56 14.50 -6.20
CA VAL A 104 -4.60 13.46 -5.81
C VAL A 104 -3.83 13.86 -4.55
N GLN A 105 -3.35 15.11 -4.46
CA GLN A 105 -2.65 15.58 -3.26
C GLN A 105 -3.55 15.58 -2.02
N VAL A 106 -4.81 15.99 -2.15
CA VAL A 106 -5.79 15.90 -1.05
C VAL A 106 -6.00 14.45 -0.61
N LEU A 107 -6.10 13.52 -1.56
CA LEU A 107 -6.27 12.10 -1.26
C LEU A 107 -5.04 11.50 -0.56
N ILE A 108 -3.81 11.86 -0.96
CA ILE A 108 -2.56 11.47 -0.26
C ILE A 108 -2.64 11.83 1.22
N GLU A 109 -3.04 13.07 1.52
CA GLU A 109 -3.09 13.57 2.89
C GLU A 109 -4.21 12.95 3.72
N LEU A 110 -5.37 12.70 3.11
CA LEU A 110 -6.46 11.96 3.74
C LEU A 110 -6.06 10.52 4.04
N CYS A 111 -5.38 9.82 3.11
CA CYS A 111 -4.83 8.50 3.36
C CYS A 111 -3.82 8.52 4.52
N GLY A 112 -2.92 9.50 4.57
CA GLY A 112 -1.96 9.65 5.68
C GLY A 112 -2.63 9.89 7.03
N LEU A 113 -3.72 10.65 7.05
CA LEU A 113 -4.53 10.88 8.24
C LEU A 113 -5.25 9.59 8.68
N LEU A 114 -5.84 8.85 7.75
CA LEU A 114 -6.50 7.57 8.03
C LEU A 114 -5.49 6.54 8.55
N ALA A 115 -4.34 6.43 7.92
CA ALA A 115 -3.24 5.58 8.38
C ALA A 115 -2.82 5.97 9.80
N THR A 116 -2.67 7.27 10.08
CA THR A 116 -2.31 7.69 11.44
C THR A 116 -3.37 7.33 12.48
N LYS A 117 -4.66 7.49 12.16
CA LYS A 117 -5.74 7.05 13.05
C LYS A 117 -5.75 5.53 13.22
N PHE A 118 -5.53 4.79 12.14
CA PHE A 118 -5.52 3.33 12.16
C PHE A 118 -4.42 2.78 13.06
N PHE A 119 -3.20 3.27 12.93
CA PHE A 119 -2.07 2.79 13.73
C PHE A 119 -2.04 3.37 15.15
N ASN A 120 -2.64 4.53 15.39
CA ASN A 120 -2.85 5.08 16.74
C ASN A 120 -4.15 4.57 17.41
N ARG A 121 -4.80 3.54 16.85
CA ARG A 121 -6.00 2.96 17.48
C ARG A 121 -5.66 2.38 18.86
N ASN A 122 -6.68 2.23 19.70
CA ASN A 122 -6.50 1.53 20.97
C ASN A 122 -6.39 0.02 20.72
N HIS A 123 -5.19 -0.55 20.88
CA HIS A 123 -4.96 -2.00 20.81
C HIS A 123 -5.63 -2.69 22.01
N ARG A 124 -6.71 -3.44 21.75
CA ARG A 124 -7.51 -4.14 22.78
C ARG A 124 -7.51 -5.66 22.62
N TRP A 125 -7.22 -6.16 21.43
CA TRP A 125 -7.39 -7.56 21.04
C TRP A 125 -6.07 -8.28 20.77
N GLY A 126 -4.94 -7.69 21.19
CA GLY A 126 -3.63 -8.33 21.24
C GLY A 126 -3.17 -8.91 19.90
N MET A 127 -3.43 -10.20 19.67
CA MET A 127 -3.03 -10.91 18.43
C MET A 127 -3.78 -10.40 17.20
N VAL A 128 -5.05 -9.99 17.36
CA VAL A 128 -5.84 -9.45 16.25
C VAL A 128 -5.30 -8.08 15.85
N ASP A 129 -4.94 -7.25 16.81
CA ASP A 129 -4.35 -5.94 16.51
C ASP A 129 -2.97 -6.08 15.86
N GLU A 130 -2.17 -7.03 16.31
CA GLU A 130 -0.88 -7.36 15.69
C GLU A 130 -1.06 -7.84 14.24
N ALA A 131 -2.06 -8.68 13.96
CA ALA A 131 -2.41 -9.09 12.60
C ALA A 131 -2.85 -7.89 11.74
N LEU A 132 -3.74 -7.03 12.26
CA LEU A 132 -4.21 -5.84 11.56
C LEU A 132 -3.08 -4.85 11.23
N ASP A 133 -2.13 -4.66 12.14
CA ASP A 133 -0.97 -3.79 11.90
C ASP A 133 -0.08 -4.36 10.79
N ILE A 134 0.24 -5.65 10.86
CA ILE A 134 1.06 -6.33 9.85
C ILE A 134 0.37 -6.26 8.48
N ILE A 135 -0.94 -6.54 8.40
CA ILE A 135 -1.74 -6.38 7.17
C ILE A 135 -1.63 -4.95 6.64
N GLY A 136 -1.80 -3.96 7.52
CA GLY A 136 -1.77 -2.55 7.18
C GLY A 136 -0.41 -2.05 6.67
N TYR A 137 0.70 -2.68 7.07
CA TYR A 137 2.04 -2.38 6.55
C TYR A 137 2.40 -3.16 5.28
N THR A 138 1.91 -4.40 5.17
CA THR A 138 2.35 -5.33 4.12
C THR A 138 1.60 -5.15 2.82
N ILE A 139 0.26 -5.18 2.86
CA ILE A 139 -0.56 -5.48 1.68
C ILE A 139 -0.69 -4.32 0.69
N PRO A 140 -0.91 -3.06 1.13
CA PRO A 140 -1.30 -2.02 0.19
C PRO A 140 -0.28 -1.70 -0.92
N ILE A 141 1.03 -1.72 -0.63
CA ILE A 141 2.05 -1.40 -1.65
C ILE A 141 2.15 -2.50 -2.72
N PRO A 142 2.41 -3.78 -2.37
CA PRO A 142 2.46 -4.84 -3.37
C PRO A 142 1.15 -5.00 -4.15
N PHE A 143 -0.01 -4.90 -3.49
CA PHE A 143 -1.29 -5.14 -4.16
C PHE A 143 -1.76 -3.98 -5.03
N LEU A 144 -1.29 -2.75 -4.77
CA LEU A 144 -1.41 -1.67 -5.75
C LEU A 144 -0.61 -2.00 -7.02
N TYR A 145 0.60 -2.55 -6.89
CA TYR A 145 1.40 -2.95 -8.05
C TYR A 145 0.80 -4.16 -8.78
N ILE A 146 0.50 -5.25 -8.07
CA ILE A 146 -0.13 -6.45 -8.63
C ILE A 146 -1.47 -6.09 -9.29
N GLY A 147 -2.32 -5.32 -8.62
CA GLY A 147 -3.60 -4.89 -9.17
C GLY A 147 -3.44 -4.08 -10.45
N SER A 148 -2.41 -3.22 -10.57
CA SER A 148 -2.15 -2.46 -11.79
C SER A 148 -1.81 -3.36 -13.00
N LEU A 149 -1.12 -4.47 -12.77
CA LEU A 149 -0.82 -5.46 -13.81
C LEU A 149 -2.06 -6.25 -14.21
N LEU A 150 -2.83 -6.69 -13.22
CA LEU A 150 -4.03 -7.51 -13.42
C LEU A 150 -5.22 -6.74 -13.97
N TYR A 151 -5.21 -5.42 -13.85
CA TYR A 151 -6.24 -4.54 -14.40
C TYR A 151 -6.15 -4.43 -15.93
N ILE A 152 -4.96 -4.63 -16.52
CA ILE A 152 -4.74 -4.48 -17.97
C ILE A 152 -5.70 -5.37 -18.76
N ASP A 153 -6.55 -4.77 -19.58
CA ASP A 153 -7.51 -5.52 -20.39
C ASP A 153 -6.80 -6.23 -21.57
N LEU A 154 -6.55 -7.52 -21.43
CA LEU A 154 -5.93 -8.34 -22.47
C LEU A 154 -6.95 -8.88 -23.48
N GLN A 155 -8.25 -8.59 -23.30
CA GLN A 155 -9.27 -8.94 -24.29
C GLN A 155 -9.17 -8.04 -25.53
N ASP A 156 -8.61 -6.83 -25.38
CA ASP A 156 -8.26 -5.96 -26.50
C ASP A 156 -6.99 -6.50 -27.20
N PRO A 157 -7.07 -6.91 -28.48
CA PRO A 157 -5.92 -7.43 -29.23
C PRO A 157 -4.73 -6.46 -29.25
N MET A 158 -4.98 -5.15 -29.33
CA MET A 158 -3.91 -4.14 -29.38
C MET A 158 -3.14 -4.08 -28.06
N VAL A 159 -3.85 -4.13 -26.94
CA VAL A 159 -3.27 -4.13 -25.59
C VAL A 159 -2.51 -5.43 -25.36
N TYR A 160 -3.07 -6.57 -25.80
CA TYR A 160 -2.40 -7.87 -25.73
C TYR A 160 -1.04 -7.85 -26.43
N PHE A 161 -0.97 -7.38 -27.68
CA PHE A 161 0.30 -7.32 -28.41
C PHE A 161 1.34 -6.41 -27.76
N MET A 162 0.91 -5.36 -27.06
CA MET A 162 1.81 -4.42 -26.38
C MET A 162 2.39 -4.98 -25.08
N TYR A 163 1.60 -5.74 -24.31
CA TYR A 163 1.99 -6.15 -22.95
C TYR A 163 2.35 -7.64 -22.79
N ALA A 164 1.90 -8.53 -23.68
CA ALA A 164 2.01 -9.98 -23.50
C ALA A 164 3.46 -10.47 -23.26
N SER A 165 4.45 -9.86 -23.93
CA SER A 165 5.86 -10.24 -23.81
C SER A 165 6.48 -9.91 -22.44
N SER A 166 5.94 -8.90 -21.74
CA SER A 166 6.49 -8.41 -20.47
C SER A 166 5.66 -8.84 -19.26
N MET A 167 4.45 -9.35 -19.47
CA MET A 167 3.50 -9.64 -18.40
C MET A 167 4.04 -10.65 -17.38
N ASN A 168 4.58 -11.79 -17.86
CA ASN A 168 5.15 -12.82 -16.97
C ASN A 168 6.27 -12.29 -16.08
N VAL A 169 7.16 -11.44 -16.64
CA VAL A 169 8.27 -10.85 -15.88
C VAL A 169 7.76 -9.86 -14.84
N ASN A 170 6.78 -9.03 -15.21
CA ASN A 170 6.19 -8.06 -14.29
C ASN A 170 5.43 -8.72 -13.14
N ILE A 171 4.68 -9.80 -13.40
CA ILE A 171 4.00 -10.56 -12.34
C ILE A 171 5.03 -11.16 -11.38
N LEU A 172 6.07 -11.82 -11.89
CA LEU A 172 7.12 -12.40 -11.04
C LEU A 172 7.83 -11.32 -10.21
N PHE A 173 8.07 -10.14 -10.78
CA PHE A 173 8.63 -9.03 -10.05
C PHE A 173 7.65 -8.52 -8.97
N ALA A 174 6.35 -8.46 -9.26
CA ALA A 174 5.32 -8.08 -8.30
C ALA A 174 5.20 -9.07 -7.14
N GLU A 175 5.27 -10.37 -7.44
CA GLU A 175 5.35 -11.44 -6.44
C GLU A 175 6.59 -11.29 -5.56
N LEU A 176 7.75 -11.02 -6.16
CA LEU A 176 9.00 -10.79 -5.42
C LEU A 176 8.88 -9.57 -4.50
N VAL A 177 8.31 -8.46 -4.98
CA VAL A 177 8.07 -7.26 -4.17
C VAL A 177 7.13 -7.57 -3.00
N SER A 178 6.05 -8.31 -3.25
CA SER A 178 5.11 -8.76 -2.22
C SER A 178 5.81 -9.60 -1.16
N LEU A 179 6.61 -10.58 -1.58
CA LEU A 179 7.39 -11.44 -0.69
C LEU A 179 8.38 -10.64 0.15
N LEU A 180 9.18 -9.77 -0.47
CA LEU A 180 10.19 -8.98 0.23
C LEU A 180 9.56 -8.05 1.27
N ILE A 181 8.51 -7.31 0.90
CA ILE A 181 7.81 -6.41 1.82
C ILE A 181 7.19 -7.20 2.98
N SER A 182 6.51 -8.31 2.70
CA SER A 182 5.88 -9.15 3.71
C SER A 182 6.89 -9.69 4.73
N LEU A 183 8.01 -10.25 4.24
CA LEU A 183 9.05 -10.79 5.11
C LEU A 183 9.74 -9.69 5.93
N LEU A 184 10.02 -8.53 5.34
CA LEU A 184 10.57 -7.39 6.07
C LEU A 184 9.63 -6.94 7.18
N VAL A 185 8.33 -6.81 6.90
CA VAL A 185 7.34 -6.44 7.92
C VAL A 185 7.28 -7.49 9.03
N PHE A 186 7.22 -8.79 8.71
CA PHE A 186 7.22 -9.84 9.74
C PHE A 186 8.46 -9.75 10.61
N VAL A 187 9.64 -9.60 10.02
CA VAL A 187 10.90 -9.49 10.77
C VAL A 187 10.89 -8.25 11.64
N PHE A 188 10.67 -7.05 11.08
CA PHE A 188 10.81 -5.79 11.81
C PHE A 188 9.70 -5.54 12.83
N TYR A 189 8.46 -5.91 12.51
CA TYR A 189 7.33 -5.72 13.41
C TYR A 189 7.41 -6.70 14.59
N LEU A 190 7.76 -7.96 14.33
CA LEU A 190 7.81 -8.99 15.36
C LEU A 190 9.18 -9.08 16.07
N TYR A 191 10.19 -8.33 15.63
CA TYR A 191 11.56 -8.43 16.15
C TYR A 191 11.62 -8.31 17.68
N PRO A 192 12.27 -9.25 18.40
CA PRO A 192 12.38 -9.18 19.85
C PRO A 192 13.36 -8.07 20.28
N ARG A 193 12.85 -6.89 20.64
CA ARG A 193 13.69 -5.78 21.12
C ARG A 193 14.13 -5.97 22.57
N GLU A 194 13.21 -6.31 23.48
CA GLU A 194 13.48 -6.36 24.93
C GLU A 194 12.73 -7.49 25.67
N ILE A 195 12.66 -8.69 25.09
CA ILE A 195 11.80 -9.79 25.61
C ILE A 195 12.63 -10.91 26.23
N ALA A 196 12.26 -11.35 27.44
CA ALA A 196 12.57 -12.70 27.91
C ALA A 196 11.93 -13.68 26.92
N TYR A 197 12.64 -14.72 26.47
CA TYR A 197 12.22 -15.63 25.39
C TYR A 197 12.46 -15.19 23.93
N LYS A 198 13.56 -14.47 23.65
CA LYS A 198 13.99 -14.11 22.28
C LYS A 198 13.92 -15.28 21.27
N GLY A 199 14.36 -16.48 21.64
CA GLY A 199 14.32 -17.65 20.77
C GLY A 199 12.90 -18.09 20.37
N ILE A 200 11.93 -17.96 21.27
CA ILE A 200 10.52 -18.29 20.97
C ILE A 200 9.93 -17.24 20.02
N ARG A 201 10.29 -15.96 20.20
CA ARG A 201 9.87 -14.89 19.28
C ARG A 201 10.46 -15.08 17.88
N LEU A 202 11.75 -15.44 17.78
CA LEU A 202 12.37 -15.77 16.49
C LEU A 202 11.68 -16.97 15.82
N PHE A 203 11.36 -18.01 16.60
CA PHE A 203 10.60 -19.15 16.08
C PHE A 203 9.22 -18.74 15.56
N ARG A 204 8.51 -17.84 16.26
CA ARG A 204 7.24 -17.28 15.79
C ARG A 204 7.38 -16.58 14.44
N ILE A 205 8.46 -15.81 14.22
CA ILE A 205 8.71 -15.14 12.94
C ILE A 205 8.83 -16.18 11.82
N VAL A 206 9.68 -17.19 12.03
CA VAL A 206 9.89 -18.27 11.05
C VAL A 206 8.58 -19.03 10.79
N LEU A 207 7.82 -19.35 11.82
CA LEU A 207 6.54 -20.03 11.69
C LEU A 207 5.51 -19.19 10.92
N THR A 208 5.39 -17.90 11.25
CA THR A 208 4.47 -16.97 10.59
C THR A 208 4.82 -16.85 9.11
N ALA A 209 6.10 -16.59 8.80
CA ALA A 209 6.59 -16.49 7.43
C ALA A 209 6.42 -17.80 6.66
N GLY A 210 6.72 -18.94 7.29
CA GLY A 210 6.59 -20.26 6.67
C GLY A 210 5.13 -20.63 6.36
N LEU A 211 4.20 -20.35 7.28
CA LEU A 211 2.77 -20.56 7.05
C LEU A 211 2.24 -19.66 5.93
N TRP A 212 2.60 -18.38 5.99
CA TRP A 212 2.24 -17.41 4.95
C TRP A 212 2.75 -17.83 3.58
N LEU A 213 4.02 -18.24 3.48
CA LEU A 213 4.63 -18.72 2.25
C LEU A 213 3.98 -20.01 1.74
N ALA A 214 3.69 -20.96 2.63
CA ALA A 214 3.05 -22.22 2.27
C ALA A 214 1.64 -22.00 1.71
N MET A 215 0.85 -21.11 2.32
CA MET A 215 -0.48 -20.77 1.82
C MET A 215 -0.39 -20.07 0.45
N ASN A 216 0.51 -19.09 0.30
CA ASN A 216 0.72 -18.39 -0.98
C ASN A 216 1.20 -19.35 -2.08
N ALA A 217 2.17 -20.22 -1.78
CA ALA A 217 2.69 -21.20 -2.74
C ALA A 217 1.63 -22.23 -3.16
N HIS A 218 0.76 -22.65 -2.24
CA HIS A 218 -0.35 -23.55 -2.55
C HIS A 218 -1.34 -22.91 -3.53
N ILE A 219 -1.63 -21.62 -3.38
CA ILE A 219 -2.56 -20.90 -4.26
C ILE A 219 -1.93 -20.60 -5.62
N LEU A 220 -0.67 -20.15 -5.64
CA LEU A 220 -0.02 -19.66 -6.86
C LEU A 220 0.58 -20.78 -7.73
N TYR A 221 1.07 -21.87 -7.12
CA TYR A 221 1.85 -22.90 -7.83
C TYR A 221 1.18 -24.28 -7.86
N GLY A 222 -0.16 -24.31 -7.84
CA GLY A 222 -0.91 -25.52 -8.21
C GLY A 222 -1.15 -26.50 -7.08
N GLY A 223 -1.36 -26.00 -5.86
CA GLY A 223 -2.05 -26.77 -4.83
C GLY A 223 -3.47 -27.12 -5.26
N TYR A 224 -4.08 -28.12 -4.62
CA TYR A 224 -5.48 -28.47 -4.91
C TYR A 224 -6.41 -27.30 -4.59
N ILE A 225 -7.14 -26.82 -5.61
CA ILE A 225 -8.22 -25.85 -5.51
C ILE A 225 -9.51 -26.58 -5.93
N PRO A 226 -10.56 -26.60 -5.09
CA PRO A 226 -11.82 -27.24 -5.44
C PRO A 226 -12.43 -26.66 -6.73
N GLU A 227 -13.04 -27.50 -7.56
CA GLU A 227 -13.59 -27.10 -8.86
C GLU A 227 -14.63 -25.98 -8.77
N PHE A 228 -15.47 -25.98 -7.72
CA PHE A 228 -16.44 -24.91 -7.51
C PHE A 228 -15.75 -23.56 -7.24
N VAL A 229 -14.58 -23.55 -6.59
CA VAL A 229 -13.79 -22.33 -6.37
C VAL A 229 -13.21 -21.86 -7.71
N LEU A 230 -12.61 -22.76 -8.50
CA LEU A 230 -12.10 -22.45 -9.83
C LEU A 230 -13.19 -21.86 -10.73
N SER A 231 -14.42 -22.37 -10.66
CA SER A 231 -15.56 -21.85 -11.43
C SER A 231 -15.96 -20.42 -11.04
N LEU A 232 -15.68 -20.01 -9.81
CA LEU A 232 -15.97 -18.66 -9.31
C LEU A 232 -14.83 -17.68 -9.57
N VAL A 233 -13.60 -18.15 -9.76
CA VAL A 233 -12.40 -17.31 -9.93
C VAL A 233 -12.60 -16.21 -10.98
N PRO A 234 -13.09 -16.47 -12.21
CA PRO A 234 -13.27 -15.40 -13.20
C PRO A 234 -14.29 -14.33 -12.78
N THR A 235 -15.25 -14.68 -11.94
CA THR A 235 -16.29 -13.75 -11.45
C THR A 235 -15.81 -12.93 -10.25
N VAL A 236 -15.09 -13.55 -9.31
CA VAL A 236 -14.62 -12.88 -8.09
C VAL A 236 -13.28 -12.19 -8.31
N PHE A 237 -12.49 -12.67 -9.27
CA PHE A 237 -11.16 -12.17 -9.60
C PHE A 237 -10.99 -12.06 -11.13
N PRO A 238 -11.62 -11.05 -11.75
CA PRO A 238 -11.63 -10.83 -13.20
C PRO A 238 -10.28 -10.30 -13.70
N THR A 239 -9.26 -11.15 -13.68
CA THR A 239 -7.91 -10.82 -14.15
C THR A 239 -7.90 -10.53 -15.65
N TYR A 240 -7.23 -9.45 -16.00
CA TYR A 240 -7.05 -8.97 -17.36
C TYR A 240 -8.32 -8.57 -18.12
N GLN A 241 -9.30 -8.03 -17.38
CA GLN A 241 -10.61 -7.64 -17.93
C GLN A 241 -10.94 -6.15 -17.72
N GLY A 242 -9.96 -5.30 -17.39
CA GLY A 242 -10.23 -3.89 -17.12
C GLY A 242 -11.10 -3.65 -15.88
N ASN A 243 -11.16 -4.61 -14.95
CA ASN A 243 -12.12 -4.59 -13.86
C ASN A 243 -11.43 -4.27 -12.52
N PRO A 244 -11.85 -3.21 -11.79
CA PRO A 244 -11.21 -2.79 -10.54
C PRO A 244 -11.34 -3.79 -9.39
N LEU A 245 -12.17 -4.83 -9.51
CA LEU A 245 -12.25 -5.93 -8.54
C LEU A 245 -10.88 -6.60 -8.27
N VAL A 246 -9.97 -6.57 -9.25
CA VAL A 246 -8.60 -7.10 -9.10
C VAL A 246 -7.77 -6.40 -8.00
N PHE A 247 -8.16 -5.20 -7.58
CA PHE A 247 -7.53 -4.50 -6.44
C PHE A 247 -8.13 -4.89 -5.09
N VAL A 248 -9.35 -5.45 -5.07
CA VAL A 248 -10.11 -5.71 -3.85
C VAL A 248 -10.01 -7.18 -3.46
N THR A 249 -10.35 -8.10 -4.36
CA THR A 249 -10.47 -9.52 -4.02
C THR A 249 -9.15 -10.14 -3.57
N PRO A 250 -8.02 -9.96 -4.28
CA PRO A 250 -6.73 -10.50 -3.83
C PRO A 250 -6.27 -9.88 -2.52
N THR A 251 -6.49 -8.57 -2.35
CA THR A 251 -6.16 -7.83 -1.13
C THR A 251 -6.87 -8.43 0.09
N LEU A 252 -8.16 -8.76 -0.03
CA LEU A 252 -8.92 -9.38 1.05
C LEU A 252 -8.47 -10.81 1.35
N LEU A 253 -8.20 -11.60 0.30
CA LEU A 253 -7.70 -12.97 0.44
C LEU A 253 -6.34 -12.98 1.16
N GLU A 254 -5.45 -12.10 0.74
CA GLU A 254 -4.12 -11.98 1.33
C GLU A 254 -4.17 -11.43 2.76
N ALA A 255 -5.09 -10.51 3.04
CA ALA A 255 -5.35 -10.06 4.41
C ALA A 255 -5.79 -11.20 5.31
N GLY A 256 -6.67 -12.08 4.80
CA GLY A 256 -7.09 -13.30 5.49
C GLY A 256 -5.90 -14.23 5.78
N MET A 257 -5.11 -14.57 4.77
CA MET A 257 -3.95 -15.45 4.91
C MET A 257 -2.89 -14.90 5.85
N THR A 258 -2.56 -13.61 5.71
CA THR A 258 -1.65 -12.91 6.62
C THR A 258 -2.18 -12.93 8.04
N GLY A 259 -3.46 -12.64 8.23
CA GLY A 259 -4.11 -12.70 9.54
C GLY A 259 -4.03 -14.08 10.17
N VAL A 260 -4.36 -15.13 9.41
CA VAL A 260 -4.28 -16.53 9.87
C VAL A 260 -2.85 -16.90 10.26
N ALA A 261 -1.85 -16.59 9.43
CA ALA A 261 -0.46 -16.88 9.71
C ALA A 261 0.03 -16.20 11.01
N VAL A 262 -0.30 -14.91 11.18
CA VAL A 262 0.10 -14.14 12.36
C VAL A 262 -0.58 -14.66 13.63
N ILE A 263 -1.88 -14.99 13.56
CA ILE A 263 -2.64 -15.50 14.70
C ILE A 263 -2.12 -16.87 15.12
N ILE A 264 -1.88 -17.80 14.18
CA ILE A 264 -1.31 -19.11 14.49
C ILE A 264 0.08 -18.95 15.11
N GLY A 265 0.93 -18.10 14.53
CA GLY A 265 2.25 -17.80 15.09
C GLY A 265 2.18 -17.29 16.54
N ALA A 266 1.23 -16.40 16.83
CA ALA A 266 1.00 -15.87 18.17
C ALA A 266 0.49 -16.92 19.17
N LEU A 267 -0.42 -17.79 18.73
CA LEU A 267 -0.95 -18.89 19.56
C LEU A 267 0.15 -19.88 19.93
N VAL A 268 1.00 -20.25 18.98
CA VAL A 268 2.13 -21.15 19.22
C VAL A 268 3.14 -20.53 20.18
N GLU A 269 3.50 -19.26 20.00
CA GLU A 269 4.35 -18.52 20.95
C GLU A 269 3.80 -18.58 22.37
N ARG A 270 2.51 -18.22 22.55
CA ARG A 270 1.85 -18.22 23.86
C ARG A 270 1.80 -19.60 24.49
N GLY A 271 1.51 -20.64 23.69
CA GLY A 271 1.45 -22.03 24.17
C GLY A 271 2.81 -22.59 24.61
N ILE A 272 3.90 -22.19 23.95
CA ILE A 272 5.26 -22.59 24.37
C ILE A 272 5.65 -21.87 25.67
N ILE A 273 5.34 -20.58 25.77
CA ILE A 273 5.67 -19.77 26.97
C ILE A 273 4.88 -20.26 28.19
N SER A 274 3.59 -20.55 28.06
CA SER A 274 2.76 -21.04 29.18
C SER A 274 3.31 -22.35 29.74
N ARG A 275 3.61 -23.33 28.88
CA ARG A 275 4.18 -24.62 29.29
C ARG A 275 5.56 -24.52 29.95
N ARG A 276 6.36 -23.50 29.60
CA ARG A 276 7.65 -23.26 30.27
C ARG A 276 7.48 -22.65 31.66
N ARG A 277 6.47 -21.81 31.88
CA ARG A 277 6.17 -21.24 33.20
C ARG A 277 5.64 -22.28 34.19
N GLU A 278 4.89 -23.28 33.71
CA GLU A 278 4.38 -24.38 34.56
C GLU A 278 5.48 -25.36 35.04
N ARG A 279 6.67 -25.33 34.44
CA ARG A 279 7.80 -26.23 34.78
C ARG A 279 8.82 -25.62 35.74
N ILE A 280 8.64 -24.36 36.15
CA ILE A 280 9.51 -23.63 37.09
C ILE A 280 8.74 -23.47 38.39
#